data_AF-A0A1X2GRR2-F1
#
_entry.id   AF-A0A1X2GRR2-F1
#
_cell.length_a   1.000
_cell.length_b   1.000
_cell.length_c   1.000
_cell.angle_alpha   90.00
_cell.angle_beta   90.00
_cell.angle_gamma   90.00
#
_symmetry.space_group_name_H-M   'P 1'
#
loop_
_entity.id
_entity.type
_entity.pdbx_description
1 polymer ?
#
loop_
_entity_poly.entity_id
_entity_poly.type
_entity_poly.pdbx_seq_one_letter_code
_entity_poly.pdbx_strand_id
1 'polypeptide(L)'
;MHSPNKHKHDEKQQPTLPDLRGLEVTDTQVCQWHIKEWSKLSQKCHGPMFQVGGYYWRLLLYPQGNGIRDTVSLYLEIMTDELPDDWAVCAQFCLSIANPTKPNHRFDNHTTHRFCAEEVDWGFTRFYDLKQLEKNHYLSHDQTVISVMLRTVKDPTGVLWRSFANYDSRKETGYVGIKNQGATCYMNSLLQSLFCINAFRLAVYQIPVGQEHSSKNVGLALQKVFYQLEQSKDPINTTELTRSFGWDTVDGFMQHDVQEFSRILLENLETKMKNTPADGSIERLFVGKMKSFIKCIDVEYESSRVEDFYDIQLNVVDCPDVKASFQQYVQEETMDGENQYMAEGHGLQNARKGVIFERFPPVLHLHLKRFHYNAVDNVMVKINDRYEFPSTLCLNEFCTDTSQEYTYQLQSVLVHSGDLDSGHYFAIIHPGKEEKWFKFDDEFVIPVTQTEVFEDNFGQTTPAPRMALPAMSPTDATKNFTNAYMLVYLQKSLLDSLLHPVTDADIPVHLRFGQKDLNKKCWIM
;
A
#
# COMPACT_ATOMS: atom_id res chain seq x y z
N MET A 1 50.43 16.59 22.25
CA MET A 1 49.94 15.22 21.98
C MET A 1 48.84 14.91 22.99
N HIS A 2 47.57 15.12 22.60
CA HIS A 2 46.40 14.71 23.38
C HIS A 2 45.68 13.67 22.53
N SER A 3 45.61 12.43 23.02
CA SER A 3 44.87 11.34 22.36
C SER A 3 43.39 11.46 22.66
N PRO A 4 42.50 11.59 21.66
CA PRO A 4 41.07 11.44 21.82
C PRO A 4 40.70 10.01 21.41
N ASN A 5 40.70 9.06 22.35
CA ASN A 5 40.24 7.70 22.03
C ASN A 5 39.78 6.89 23.26
N LYS A 6 38.87 7.47 24.06
CA LYS A 6 38.16 6.73 25.12
C LYS A 6 36.67 6.51 24.87
N HIS A 7 36.08 7.07 23.79
CA HIS A 7 34.65 6.95 23.53
C HIS A 7 34.23 5.86 22.52
N LYS A 8 35.16 5.13 21.89
CA LYS A 8 34.82 4.09 20.88
C LYS A 8 34.79 2.64 21.40
N HIS A 9 35.08 2.40 22.69
CA HIS A 9 35.16 1.04 23.23
C HIS A 9 33.91 0.54 23.99
N ASP A 10 32.94 1.43 24.29
CA ASP A 10 31.72 1.04 25.00
C ASP A 10 30.55 0.65 24.06
N GLU A 11 30.61 0.98 22.76
CA GLU A 11 29.53 0.66 21.82
C GLU A 11 29.40 -0.83 21.47
N LYS A 12 30.42 -1.67 21.74
CA LYS A 12 30.38 -3.10 21.41
C LYS A 12 29.77 -4.01 22.48
N GLN A 13 29.25 -3.45 23.58
CA GLN A 13 28.81 -4.23 24.74
C GLN A 13 27.29 -4.39 24.86
N GLN A 14 26.50 -3.68 24.06
CA GLN A 14 25.03 -3.67 24.16
C GLN A 14 24.35 -4.52 23.07
N PRO A 15 23.14 -5.05 23.31
CA PRO A 15 22.32 -5.66 22.26
C PRO A 15 22.17 -4.70 21.08
N THR A 16 22.18 -5.22 19.85
CA THR A 16 21.98 -4.40 18.65
C THR A 16 20.55 -4.57 18.17
N LEU A 17 19.84 -3.46 18.06
CA LEU A 17 18.50 -3.42 17.47
C LEU A 17 18.58 -3.06 15.98
N PRO A 18 17.77 -3.69 15.11
CA PRO A 18 17.67 -3.31 13.71
C PRO A 18 17.30 -1.83 13.53
N ASP A 19 17.70 -1.26 12.39
CA ASP A 19 17.29 0.09 11.99
C ASP A 19 15.76 0.16 11.80
N LEU A 20 15.17 1.28 12.23
CA LEU A 20 13.72 1.54 12.19
C LEU A 20 13.29 2.33 10.95
N ARG A 21 14.18 2.47 9.95
CA ARG A 21 13.89 3.03 8.62
C ARG A 21 13.17 4.39 8.66
N GLY A 22 13.64 5.28 9.52
CA GLY A 22 13.12 6.64 9.61
C GLY A 22 11.94 6.84 10.59
N LEU A 23 11.49 5.79 11.29
CA LEU A 23 10.57 6.01 12.43
C LEU A 23 11.28 6.79 13.54
N GLU A 24 10.57 7.79 14.09
CA GLU A 24 11.08 8.66 15.14
C GLU A 24 11.16 7.89 16.47
N VAL A 25 12.37 7.62 16.94
CA VAL A 25 12.61 7.05 18.27
C VAL A 25 12.40 8.14 19.31
N THR A 26 11.46 7.93 20.23
CA THR A 26 11.15 8.92 21.27
C THR A 26 12.06 8.80 22.48
N ASP A 27 12.47 7.58 22.84
CA ASP A 27 13.36 7.32 23.96
C ASP A 27 14.05 5.97 23.78
N THR A 28 15.20 5.78 24.42
CA THR A 28 15.98 4.54 24.38
C THR A 28 16.67 4.28 25.70
N GLN A 29 16.53 3.07 26.23
CA GLN A 29 17.22 2.67 27.45
C GLN A 29 17.64 1.20 27.40
N VAL A 30 18.65 0.87 28.19
CA VAL A 30 19.05 -0.51 28.47
C VAL A 30 18.88 -0.78 29.96
N CYS A 31 18.19 -1.87 30.29
CA CYS A 31 18.03 -2.34 31.66
C CYS A 31 18.65 -3.73 31.81
N GLN A 32 19.28 -3.99 32.95
CA GLN A 32 19.94 -5.26 33.27
C GLN A 32 19.44 -5.82 34.60
N TRP A 33 19.19 -7.12 34.61
CA TRP A 33 18.78 -7.88 35.77
C TRP A 33 19.79 -9.00 36.05
N HIS A 34 20.52 -8.84 37.15
CA HIS A 34 21.51 -9.80 37.61
C HIS A 34 20.85 -10.84 38.51
N ILE A 35 20.77 -12.08 38.04
CA ILE A 35 20.20 -13.21 38.77
C ILE A 35 21.36 -13.98 39.41
N LYS A 36 21.35 -14.08 40.75
CA LYS A 36 22.40 -14.74 41.53
C LYS A 36 22.08 -16.18 41.94
N GLU A 37 20.80 -16.54 41.94
CA GLU A 37 20.32 -17.85 42.38
C GLU A 37 19.15 -18.31 41.48
N TRP A 38 19.44 -18.72 40.24
CA TRP A 38 18.45 -19.12 39.24
C TRP A 38 17.56 -20.28 39.72
N SER A 39 18.15 -21.26 40.39
CA SER A 39 17.48 -22.44 40.92
C SER A 39 16.39 -22.14 41.95
N LYS A 40 16.44 -20.96 42.60
CA LYS A 40 15.47 -20.53 43.62
C LYS A 40 14.33 -19.68 43.05
N LEU A 41 14.38 -19.36 41.76
CA LEU A 41 13.35 -18.54 41.13
C LEU A 41 12.00 -19.26 41.13
N SER A 42 10.92 -18.50 41.39
CA SER A 42 9.56 -18.98 41.24
C SER A 42 9.20 -19.20 39.77
N GLN A 43 8.11 -19.91 39.52
CA GLN A 43 7.61 -20.17 38.16
C GLN A 43 7.39 -18.88 37.35
N LYS A 44 6.95 -17.80 38.00
CA LYS A 44 6.80 -16.45 37.45
C LYS A 44 7.64 -15.49 38.29
N CYS A 45 8.50 -14.70 37.65
CA CYS A 45 9.39 -13.73 38.31
C CYS A 45 9.37 -12.40 37.56
N HIS A 46 9.52 -11.30 38.30
CA HIS A 46 9.64 -9.95 37.73
C HIS A 46 11.04 -9.40 37.98
N GLY A 47 11.61 -8.76 36.97
CA GLY A 47 12.87 -8.03 37.05
C GLY A 47 12.70 -6.62 37.64
N PRO A 48 13.78 -5.83 37.67
CA PRO A 48 13.73 -4.44 38.12
C PRO A 48 12.83 -3.59 37.23
N MET A 49 12.19 -2.59 37.84
CA MET A 49 11.40 -1.59 37.12
C MET A 49 12.31 -0.50 36.56
N PHE A 50 11.97 -0.01 35.37
CA PHE A 50 12.68 1.08 34.69
C PHE A 50 11.70 1.89 33.84
N GLN A 51 12.07 3.12 33.46
CA GLN A 51 11.19 4.04 32.75
C GLN A 51 11.74 4.40 31.38
N VAL A 52 10.93 4.25 30.34
CA VAL A 52 11.26 4.60 28.95
C VAL A 52 10.03 5.19 28.26
N GLY A 53 10.20 6.35 27.62
CA GLY A 53 9.14 7.01 26.87
C GLY A 53 7.94 7.44 27.72
N GLY A 54 8.16 7.70 29.01
CA GLY A 54 7.11 8.04 29.99
C GLY A 54 6.40 6.84 30.63
N TYR A 55 6.66 5.61 30.17
CA TYR A 55 6.04 4.39 30.69
C TYR A 55 6.97 3.62 31.62
N TYR A 56 6.40 2.91 32.59
CA TYR A 56 7.13 2.02 33.48
C TYR A 56 7.09 0.58 32.98
N TRP A 57 8.28 -0.01 32.84
CA TRP A 57 8.49 -1.32 32.27
C TRP A 57 9.17 -2.24 33.28
N ARG A 58 8.98 -3.55 33.11
CA ARG A 58 9.75 -4.58 33.81
C ARG A 58 9.90 -5.83 32.97
N LEU A 59 10.95 -6.59 33.25
CA LEU A 59 11.14 -7.92 32.66
C LEU A 59 10.22 -8.93 33.35
N LEU A 60 9.60 -9.81 32.57
CA LEU A 60 8.79 -10.91 33.05
C LEU A 60 9.42 -12.24 32.61
N LEU A 61 9.84 -13.04 33.58
CA LEU A 61 10.59 -14.29 33.37
C LEU A 61 9.81 -15.50 33.88
N TYR A 62 9.75 -16.54 33.07
CA TYR A 62 9.37 -17.89 33.46
C TYR A 62 10.59 -18.81 33.27
N PRO A 63 11.37 -19.08 34.34
CA PRO A 63 12.64 -19.80 34.22
C PRO A 63 12.48 -21.27 33.82
N GLN A 64 11.28 -21.84 34.02
CA GLN A 64 10.92 -23.23 33.66
C GLN A 64 9.84 -23.29 32.57
N GLY A 65 9.54 -22.14 31.96
CA GLY A 65 8.63 -22.01 30.84
C GLY A 65 7.19 -21.61 31.21
N ASN A 66 6.52 -20.98 30.24
CA ASN A 66 5.12 -20.57 30.33
C ASN A 66 4.25 -21.48 29.45
N GLY A 67 3.63 -22.49 30.05
CA GLY A 67 2.83 -23.51 29.34
C GLY A 67 3.65 -24.53 28.52
N ILE A 68 4.86 -24.17 28.10
CA ILE A 68 5.81 -25.03 27.38
C ILE A 68 6.99 -25.36 28.29
N ARG A 69 7.13 -26.63 28.65
CA ARG A 69 8.19 -27.12 29.54
C ARG A 69 9.57 -27.09 28.88
N ASP A 70 10.61 -27.19 29.69
CA ASP A 70 12.03 -27.28 29.30
C ASP A 70 12.54 -26.08 28.49
N THR A 71 11.84 -24.95 28.55
CA THR A 71 12.25 -23.70 27.90
C THR A 71 12.23 -22.56 28.90
N VAL A 72 13.09 -21.56 28.67
CA VAL A 72 12.98 -20.25 29.32
C VAL A 72 12.01 -19.42 28.49
N SER A 73 11.04 -18.78 29.16
CA SER A 73 10.18 -17.77 28.53
C SER A 73 10.50 -16.39 29.10
N LEU A 74 10.63 -15.40 28.23
CA LEU A 74 11.03 -14.06 28.61
C LEU A 74 10.20 -13.02 27.85
N TYR A 75 9.66 -12.07 28.61
CA TYR A 75 8.74 -11.04 28.14
C TYR A 75 9.13 -9.68 28.70
N LEU A 76 8.66 -8.64 28.04
CA LEU A 76 8.64 -7.27 28.52
C LEU A 76 7.19 -6.93 28.88
N GLU A 77 6.97 -6.37 30.06
CA GLU A 77 5.64 -6.02 30.59
C GLU A 77 5.63 -4.55 30.98
N ILE A 78 4.51 -3.88 30.72
CA ILE A 78 4.25 -2.48 31.11
C ILE A 78 3.33 -2.43 32.33
N MET A 79 3.59 -1.46 33.21
CA MET A 79 2.74 -1.23 34.38
C MET A 79 1.55 -0.34 33.99
N THR A 80 0.34 -0.80 34.32
CA THR A 80 -0.90 -0.15 33.87
C THR A 80 -1.63 0.66 34.93
N ASP A 81 -1.18 0.62 36.19
CA ASP A 81 -1.89 1.18 37.35
C ASP A 81 -2.24 2.68 37.23
N GLU A 82 -1.51 3.44 36.39
CA GLU A 82 -1.68 4.88 36.19
C GLU A 82 -1.98 5.27 34.73
N LEU A 83 -2.29 4.31 33.85
CA LEU A 83 -2.48 4.58 32.42
C LEU A 83 -3.98 4.73 32.06
N PRO A 84 -4.33 5.65 31.15
CA PRO A 84 -5.72 5.83 30.68
C PRO A 84 -6.15 4.65 29.80
N ASP A 85 -7.44 4.27 29.78
CA ASP A 85 -7.91 3.06 29.06
C ASP A 85 -7.53 2.95 27.57
N ASP A 86 -7.28 4.08 26.90
CA ASP A 86 -6.90 4.16 25.47
C ASP A 86 -5.38 4.33 25.24
N TRP A 87 -4.56 4.06 26.26
CA TRP A 87 -3.11 4.16 26.14
C TRP A 87 -2.56 3.17 25.11
N ALA A 88 -1.54 3.61 24.38
CA ALA A 88 -0.75 2.73 23.55
C ALA A 88 0.67 3.25 23.37
N VAL A 89 1.64 2.34 23.30
CA VAL A 89 3.03 2.67 22.97
C VAL A 89 3.64 1.62 22.06
N CYS A 90 4.22 2.09 20.96
CA CYS A 90 4.98 1.25 20.05
C CYS A 90 6.41 1.15 20.56
N ALA A 91 6.92 -0.07 20.69
CA ALA A 91 8.25 -0.34 21.21
C ALA A 91 8.99 -1.37 20.35
N GLN A 92 10.26 -1.09 20.05
CA GLN A 92 11.22 -2.05 19.55
C GLN A 92 12.13 -2.45 20.70
N PHE A 93 12.29 -3.73 20.97
CA PHE A 93 13.15 -4.18 22.06
C PHE A 93 13.88 -5.48 21.77
N CYS A 94 15.04 -5.63 22.39
CA CYS A 94 15.86 -6.82 22.37
C CYS A 94 15.97 -7.37 23.77
N LEU A 95 15.53 -8.62 23.95
CA LEU A 95 15.70 -9.40 25.15
C LEU A 95 16.96 -10.26 25.00
N SER A 96 17.80 -10.26 26.03
CA SER A 96 19.09 -10.93 26.00
C SER A 96 19.35 -11.71 27.29
N ILE A 97 19.96 -12.88 27.16
CA ILE A 97 20.50 -13.66 28.28
C ILE A 97 22.01 -13.87 28.08
N ALA A 98 22.80 -13.47 29.07
CA ALA A 98 24.25 -13.38 28.96
C ALA A 98 24.95 -14.05 30.15
N ASN A 99 26.18 -14.52 29.90
CA ASN A 99 27.04 -14.98 30.97
C ASN A 99 27.43 -13.81 31.90
N PRO A 100 27.36 -13.98 33.23
CA PRO A 100 27.61 -12.89 34.19
C PRO A 100 29.04 -12.36 34.19
N THR A 101 30.01 -13.16 33.72
CA THR A 101 31.44 -12.80 33.67
C THR A 101 31.92 -12.47 32.25
N LYS A 102 31.11 -12.77 31.22
CA LYS A 102 31.42 -12.53 29.81
C LYS A 102 30.22 -11.88 29.11
N PRO A 103 30.07 -10.54 29.20
CA PRO A 103 28.89 -9.83 28.68
C PRO A 103 28.65 -10.00 27.17
N ASN A 104 29.72 -10.22 26.39
CA ASN A 104 29.62 -10.45 24.95
C ASN A 104 29.20 -11.89 24.58
N HIS A 105 29.20 -12.81 25.56
CA HIS A 105 28.73 -14.18 25.38
C HIS A 105 27.28 -14.27 25.78
N ARG A 106 26.40 -13.99 24.82
CA ARG A 106 24.96 -13.83 25.05
C ARG A 106 24.13 -14.38 23.89
N PHE A 107 22.86 -14.63 24.19
CA PHE A 107 21.83 -14.90 23.20
C PHE A 107 20.83 -13.75 23.20
N ASP A 108 20.57 -13.19 22.02
CA ASP A 108 19.73 -12.03 21.80
C ASP A 108 18.54 -12.42 20.92
N ASN A 109 17.34 -11.98 21.29
CA ASN A 109 16.17 -12.03 20.42
C ASN A 109 15.46 -10.67 20.47
N HIS A 110 15.01 -10.16 19.33
CA HIS A 110 14.41 -8.83 19.23
C HIS A 110 13.06 -8.88 18.53
N THR A 111 12.23 -7.90 18.85
CA THR A 111 10.89 -7.78 18.27
C THR A 111 10.42 -6.33 18.34
N THR A 112 9.31 -6.07 17.66
CA THR A 112 8.57 -4.82 17.68
C THR A 112 7.15 -5.12 18.08
N HIS A 113 6.54 -4.28 18.91
CA HIS A 113 5.18 -4.51 19.37
C HIS A 113 4.50 -3.20 19.74
N ARG A 114 3.17 -3.18 19.65
CA ARG A 114 2.32 -2.12 20.19
C ARG A 114 1.72 -2.61 21.50
N PHE A 115 2.21 -2.09 22.60
CA PHE A 115 1.63 -2.33 23.91
C PHE A 115 0.37 -1.46 24.08
N CYS A 116 -0.69 -2.05 24.61
CA CYS A 116 -1.96 -1.36 24.92
C CYS A 116 -2.69 -2.07 26.06
N ALA A 117 -3.89 -1.60 26.42
CA ALA A 117 -4.67 -2.17 27.52
C ALA A 117 -4.98 -3.67 27.35
N GLU A 118 -5.14 -4.15 26.12
CA GLU A 118 -5.38 -5.56 25.80
C GLU A 118 -4.09 -6.40 25.79
N GLU A 119 -2.96 -5.80 25.41
CA GLU A 119 -1.66 -6.46 25.23
C GLU A 119 -0.58 -5.73 26.05
N VAL A 120 -0.58 -6.00 27.35
CA VAL A 120 0.29 -5.33 28.34
C VAL A 120 1.70 -5.94 28.41
N ASP A 121 1.87 -7.16 27.90
CA ASP A 121 3.13 -7.87 27.85
C ASP A 121 3.36 -8.54 26.49
N TRP A 122 4.63 -8.58 26.07
CA TRP A 122 5.02 -9.21 24.82
C TRP A 122 6.45 -9.76 24.89
N GLY A 123 6.69 -10.85 24.16
CA GLY A 123 7.99 -11.50 24.15
C GLY A 123 7.93 -12.92 23.61
N PHE A 124 8.72 -13.80 24.21
CA PHE A 124 9.01 -15.11 23.64
C PHE A 124 8.69 -16.23 24.62
N THR A 125 7.62 -16.98 24.33
CA THR A 125 7.28 -18.19 25.09
C THR A 125 8.36 -19.27 24.98
N ARG A 126 9.04 -19.35 23.83
CA ARG A 126 10.21 -20.21 23.61
C ARG A 126 11.45 -19.34 23.40
N PHE A 127 11.88 -18.62 24.42
CA PHE A 127 13.05 -17.74 24.29
C PHE A 127 14.34 -18.55 24.13
N TYR A 128 14.56 -19.54 24.99
CA TYR A 128 15.73 -20.42 24.90
C TYR A 128 15.47 -21.82 25.51
N ASP A 129 16.19 -22.83 25.05
CA ASP A 129 16.12 -24.19 25.63
C ASP A 129 16.89 -24.26 26.96
N LEU A 130 16.27 -24.81 28.00
CA LEU A 130 16.84 -24.83 29.35
C LEU A 130 18.12 -25.69 29.43
N LYS A 131 18.15 -26.83 28.74
CA LYS A 131 19.33 -27.72 28.74
C LYS A 131 20.49 -27.09 27.99
N GLN A 132 20.20 -26.35 26.94
CA GLN A 132 21.21 -25.60 26.19
C GLN A 132 21.73 -24.38 26.96
N LEU A 133 20.93 -23.81 27.86
CA LEU A 133 21.30 -22.60 28.61
C LEU A 133 22.57 -22.80 29.45
N GLU A 134 22.66 -23.92 30.17
CA GLU A 134 23.84 -24.30 30.95
C GLU A 134 24.98 -24.77 30.05
N LYS A 135 24.67 -25.59 29.03
CA LYS A 135 25.66 -26.13 28.09
C LYS A 135 26.41 -25.02 27.34
N ASN A 136 25.68 -23.97 26.96
CA ASN A 136 26.24 -22.81 26.28
C ASN A 136 26.75 -21.76 27.28
N HIS A 137 26.78 -22.05 28.58
CA HIS A 137 27.31 -21.19 29.64
C HIS A 137 26.64 -19.81 29.73
N TYR A 138 25.40 -19.65 29.29
CA TYR A 138 24.62 -18.43 29.54
C TYR A 138 24.10 -18.40 30.99
N LEU A 139 23.80 -19.58 31.54
CA LEU A 139 23.65 -19.81 32.97
C LEU A 139 24.93 -20.47 33.49
N SER A 140 25.61 -19.83 34.44
CA SER A 140 26.87 -20.31 35.00
C SER A 140 26.87 -20.16 36.51
N HIS A 141 27.14 -21.26 37.24
CA HIS A 141 27.15 -21.29 38.70
C HIS A 141 25.85 -20.75 39.32
N ASP A 142 24.70 -21.10 38.75
CA ASP A 142 23.37 -20.61 39.14
C ASP A 142 23.15 -19.09 38.92
N GLN A 143 24.01 -18.44 38.14
CA GLN A 143 23.98 -17.01 37.86
C GLN A 143 23.85 -16.72 36.37
N THR A 144 23.07 -15.68 36.05
CA THR A 144 22.93 -15.17 34.69
C THR A 144 22.58 -13.69 34.72
N VAL A 145 22.76 -13.01 33.60
CA VAL A 145 22.33 -11.62 33.41
C VAL A 145 21.31 -11.59 32.29
N ILE A 146 20.10 -11.15 32.62
CA ILE A 146 19.08 -10.84 31.62
C ILE A 146 19.13 -9.35 31.35
N SER A 147 19.05 -8.95 30.10
CA SER A 147 18.98 -7.53 29.75
C SER A 147 17.93 -7.26 28.70
N VAL A 148 17.43 -6.02 28.69
CA VAL A 148 16.56 -5.49 27.66
C VAL A 148 17.12 -4.18 27.15
N MET A 149 17.30 -4.09 25.83
CA MET A 149 17.44 -2.81 25.15
C MET A 149 16.07 -2.45 24.58
N LEU A 150 15.50 -1.33 25.02
CA LEU A 150 14.17 -0.89 24.63
C LEU A 150 14.25 0.48 23.95
N ARG A 151 13.56 0.61 22.84
CA ARG A 151 13.29 1.87 22.13
C ARG A 151 11.78 2.07 22.06
N THR A 152 11.29 3.20 22.56
CA THR A 152 9.92 3.62 22.27
C THR A 152 9.92 4.40 20.96
N VAL A 153 8.86 4.21 20.17
CA VAL A 153 8.75 4.73 18.81
C VAL A 153 7.46 5.54 18.71
N LYS A 154 7.56 6.72 18.10
CA LYS A 154 6.40 7.54 17.83
C LYS A 154 5.53 6.85 16.78
N ASP A 155 4.25 6.76 17.05
CA ASP A 155 3.27 6.25 16.11
C ASP A 155 2.56 7.43 15.42
N PRO A 156 2.96 7.81 14.20
CA PRO A 156 2.32 8.91 13.48
C PRO A 156 0.94 8.55 12.93
N THR A 157 0.61 7.25 12.82
CA THR A 157 -0.62 6.78 12.16
C THR A 157 -1.68 6.30 13.16
N GLY A 158 -1.30 5.96 14.38
CA GLY A 158 -2.21 5.39 15.38
C GLY A 158 -2.42 3.87 15.23
N VAL A 159 -1.76 3.26 14.24
CA VAL A 159 -1.92 1.83 13.89
C VAL A 159 -0.60 1.10 13.74
N LEU A 160 0.54 1.76 14.03
CA LEU A 160 1.85 1.12 13.94
C LEU A 160 1.90 -0.14 14.82
N TRP A 161 2.21 -1.28 14.20
CA TRP A 161 2.30 -2.61 14.82
C TRP A 161 1.02 -3.07 15.56
N ARG A 162 -0.14 -2.52 15.23
CA ARG A 162 -1.42 -2.89 15.83
C ARG A 162 -1.90 -4.25 15.32
N SER A 163 -2.50 -5.04 16.21
CA SER A 163 -3.29 -6.22 15.81
C SER A 163 -4.63 -5.81 15.20
N PHE A 164 -4.97 -6.37 14.05
CA PHE A 164 -6.19 -6.02 13.31
C PHE A 164 -7.44 -6.81 13.74
N ALA A 165 -7.32 -7.71 14.72
CA ALA A 165 -8.43 -8.58 15.13
C ALA A 165 -9.71 -7.82 15.58
N ASN A 166 -9.55 -6.61 16.13
CA ASN A 166 -10.65 -5.73 16.58
C ASN A 166 -10.56 -4.34 15.92
N TYR A 167 -9.97 -4.23 14.74
CA TYR A 167 -9.80 -2.95 14.06
C TYR A 167 -11.07 -2.53 13.31
N ASP A 168 -11.61 -1.36 13.66
CA ASP A 168 -12.77 -0.76 12.99
C ASP A 168 -12.29 0.34 12.03
N SER A 169 -12.16 -0.03 10.75
CA SER A 169 -11.73 0.89 9.68
C SER A 169 -12.55 2.19 9.65
N ARG A 170 -13.88 2.11 9.88
CA ARG A 170 -14.75 3.29 9.82
C ARG A 170 -14.50 4.21 11.00
N LYS A 171 -14.37 3.67 12.21
CA LYS A 171 -14.11 4.48 13.40
C LYS A 171 -12.77 5.20 13.30
N GLU A 172 -11.76 4.53 12.78
CA GLU A 172 -10.37 5.02 12.77
C GLU A 172 -10.08 5.95 11.58
N THR A 173 -10.73 5.72 10.43
CA THR A 173 -10.42 6.45 9.19
C THR A 173 -11.60 7.20 8.57
N GLY A 174 -12.83 6.87 8.95
CA GLY A 174 -14.05 7.31 8.27
C GLY A 174 -14.44 6.45 7.06
N TYR A 175 -13.60 5.52 6.64
CA TYR A 175 -13.78 4.69 5.44
C TYR A 175 -13.92 3.20 5.79
N VAL A 176 -14.50 2.40 4.88
CA VAL A 176 -14.61 0.94 5.03
C VAL A 176 -13.95 0.22 3.85
N GLY A 177 -13.48 -0.99 4.13
CA GLY A 177 -12.88 -1.86 3.13
C GLY A 177 -13.88 -2.64 2.28
N ILE A 178 -13.36 -3.41 1.33
CA ILE A 178 -14.07 -4.35 0.49
C ILE A 178 -13.51 -5.76 0.73
N LYS A 179 -14.38 -6.72 1.01
CA LYS A 179 -14.01 -8.13 1.17
C LYS A 179 -13.43 -8.70 -0.10
N ASN A 180 -12.28 -9.35 0.01
CA ASN A 180 -11.66 -10.06 -1.10
C ASN A 180 -12.42 -11.37 -1.37
N GLN A 181 -12.81 -11.60 -2.63
CA GLN A 181 -13.52 -12.82 -3.03
C GLN A 181 -12.56 -13.96 -3.44
N GLY A 182 -11.25 -13.75 -3.30
CA GLY A 182 -10.20 -14.71 -3.66
C GLY A 182 -9.07 -14.00 -4.40
N ALA A 183 -9.35 -13.55 -5.63
CA ALA A 183 -8.37 -12.87 -6.50
C ALA A 183 -8.84 -11.49 -6.99
N THR A 184 -9.79 -10.85 -6.29
CA THR A 184 -10.45 -9.62 -6.75
C THR A 184 -9.81 -8.33 -6.24
N CYS A 185 -8.59 -8.38 -5.72
CA CYS A 185 -7.92 -7.22 -5.11
C CYS A 185 -7.63 -6.09 -6.12
N TYR A 186 -7.38 -6.41 -7.40
CA TYR A 186 -7.26 -5.41 -8.48
C TYR A 186 -8.55 -4.60 -8.65
N MET A 187 -9.71 -5.27 -8.57
CA MET A 187 -11.01 -4.61 -8.65
C MET A 187 -11.26 -3.79 -7.39
N ASN A 188 -10.97 -4.32 -6.20
CA ASN A 188 -11.18 -3.63 -4.93
C ASN A 188 -10.39 -2.32 -4.86
N SER A 189 -9.10 -2.37 -5.22
CA SER A 189 -8.22 -1.18 -5.26
C SER A 189 -8.70 -0.13 -6.25
N LEU A 190 -9.11 -0.53 -7.46
CA LEU A 190 -9.67 0.40 -8.44
C LEU A 190 -11.00 1.01 -7.97
N LEU A 191 -11.91 0.20 -7.43
CA LEU A 191 -13.21 0.68 -6.96
C LEU A 191 -13.06 1.71 -5.83
N GLN A 192 -12.14 1.49 -4.90
CA GLN A 192 -11.85 2.46 -3.83
C GLN A 192 -11.25 3.75 -4.41
N SER A 193 -10.31 3.64 -5.36
CA SER A 193 -9.74 4.80 -6.05
C SER A 193 -10.80 5.64 -6.74
N LEU A 194 -11.72 5.00 -7.47
CA LEU A 194 -12.82 5.66 -8.18
C LEU A 194 -13.89 6.20 -7.23
N PHE A 195 -14.21 5.48 -6.16
CA PHE A 195 -15.17 5.91 -5.13
C PHE A 195 -14.73 7.22 -4.47
N CYS A 196 -13.43 7.38 -4.24
CA CYS A 196 -12.85 8.58 -3.64
C CYS A 196 -12.82 9.79 -4.59
N ILE A 197 -13.20 9.63 -5.86
CA ILE A 197 -13.44 10.73 -6.78
C ILE A 197 -14.93 11.07 -6.72
N ASN A 198 -15.29 12.06 -5.90
CA ASN A 198 -16.69 12.39 -5.62
C ASN A 198 -17.51 12.73 -6.88
N ALA A 199 -16.93 13.46 -7.84
CA ALA A 199 -17.60 13.75 -9.10
C ALA A 199 -17.95 12.48 -9.90
N PHE A 200 -17.09 11.46 -9.86
CA PHE A 200 -17.38 10.16 -10.49
C PHE A 200 -18.50 9.43 -9.75
N ARG A 201 -18.45 9.41 -8.41
CA ARG A 201 -19.51 8.84 -7.57
C ARG A 201 -20.88 9.46 -7.85
N LEU A 202 -20.95 10.79 -7.95
CA LEU A 202 -22.16 11.52 -8.31
C LEU A 202 -22.67 11.15 -9.71
N ALA A 203 -21.77 11.03 -10.69
CA ALA A 203 -22.15 10.60 -12.04
C ALA A 203 -22.73 9.17 -12.05
N VAL A 204 -22.14 8.26 -11.27
CA VAL A 204 -22.66 6.89 -11.11
C VAL A 204 -24.06 6.87 -10.49
N TYR A 205 -24.33 7.73 -9.51
CA TYR A 205 -25.66 7.86 -8.91
C TYR A 205 -26.73 8.40 -9.87
N GLN A 206 -26.33 9.13 -10.92
CA GLN A 206 -27.24 9.63 -11.94
C GLN A 206 -27.61 8.59 -13.02
N ILE A 207 -26.99 7.41 -13.01
CA ILE A 207 -27.34 6.32 -13.94
C ILE A 207 -28.78 5.85 -13.65
N PRO A 208 -29.70 5.92 -14.61
CA PRO A 208 -31.07 5.44 -14.43
C PRO A 208 -31.07 3.94 -14.25
N VAL A 209 -31.67 3.49 -13.15
CA VAL A 209 -31.96 2.08 -12.93
C VAL A 209 -33.39 1.84 -13.41
N GLY A 210 -33.55 1.16 -14.55
CA GLY A 210 -34.88 0.77 -15.06
C GLY A 210 -35.61 -0.20 -14.11
N GLN A 211 -36.82 -0.62 -14.47
CA GLN A 211 -37.59 -1.63 -13.70
C GLN A 211 -36.97 -3.03 -13.71
N GLU A 212 -35.91 -3.24 -14.50
CA GLU A 212 -35.18 -4.51 -14.52
C GLU A 212 -34.33 -4.66 -13.26
N HIS A 213 -34.86 -5.35 -12.26
CA HIS A 213 -34.09 -5.97 -11.16
C HIS A 213 -33.24 -7.15 -11.64
N SER A 214 -32.64 -7.03 -12.83
CA SER A 214 -31.78 -8.06 -13.38
C SER A 214 -30.44 -8.03 -12.66
N SER A 215 -29.99 -9.20 -12.21
CA SER A 215 -28.66 -9.43 -11.62
C SER A 215 -27.49 -9.09 -12.56
N LYS A 216 -27.78 -8.60 -13.78
CA LYS A 216 -26.82 -8.19 -14.82
C LYS A 216 -26.66 -6.66 -14.95
N ASN A 217 -27.30 -5.86 -14.11
CA ASN A 217 -27.19 -4.40 -14.20
C ASN A 217 -25.96 -3.88 -13.44
N VAL A 218 -24.85 -3.70 -14.17
CA VAL A 218 -23.57 -3.16 -13.64
C VAL A 218 -23.75 -1.79 -12.98
N GLY A 219 -24.55 -0.90 -13.57
CA GLY A 219 -24.82 0.43 -13.01
C GLY A 219 -25.47 0.38 -11.64
N LEU A 220 -26.52 -0.46 -11.48
CA LEU A 220 -27.17 -0.66 -10.18
C LEU A 220 -26.24 -1.33 -9.16
N ALA A 221 -25.48 -2.35 -9.59
CA ALA A 221 -24.54 -3.04 -8.71
C ALA A 221 -23.45 -2.09 -8.19
N LEU A 222 -22.91 -1.23 -9.07
CA LEU A 222 -21.91 -0.23 -8.70
C LEU A 222 -22.50 0.85 -7.77
N GLN A 223 -23.73 1.32 -8.05
CA GLN A 223 -24.43 2.24 -7.15
C GLN A 223 -24.59 1.66 -5.73
N LYS A 224 -24.95 0.38 -5.62
CA LYS A 224 -25.05 -0.32 -4.33
C LYS A 224 -23.71 -0.41 -3.62
N VAL A 225 -22.64 -0.76 -4.35
CA VAL A 225 -21.27 -0.80 -3.80
C VAL A 225 -20.89 0.57 -3.24
N PHE A 226 -21.05 1.65 -4.01
CA PHE A 226 -20.71 3.01 -3.57
C PHE A 226 -21.57 3.47 -2.39
N TYR A 227 -22.87 3.18 -2.41
CA TYR A 227 -23.75 3.46 -1.27
C TYR A 227 -23.32 2.71 -0.01
N GLN A 228 -22.94 1.44 -0.13
CA GLN A 228 -22.47 0.65 1.03
C GLN A 228 -21.12 1.13 1.54
N LEU A 229 -20.18 1.52 0.66
CA LEU A 229 -18.92 2.14 1.07
C LEU A 229 -19.14 3.43 1.88
N GLU A 230 -20.20 4.18 1.56
CA GLU A 230 -20.53 5.41 2.28
C GLU A 230 -21.25 5.17 3.60
N GLN A 231 -22.12 4.16 3.71
CA GLN A 231 -23.03 4.00 4.84
C GLN A 231 -22.68 2.84 5.80
N SER A 232 -21.99 1.81 5.32
CA SER A 232 -21.68 0.61 6.11
C SER A 232 -20.66 0.92 7.21
N LYS A 233 -20.74 0.18 8.32
CA LYS A 233 -19.68 0.14 9.34
C LYS A 233 -18.67 -0.96 9.09
N ASP A 234 -19.13 -2.05 8.49
CA ASP A 234 -18.32 -3.24 8.21
C ASP A 234 -17.84 -3.28 6.76
N PRO A 235 -16.77 -4.03 6.46
CA PRO A 235 -16.31 -4.26 5.09
C PRO A 235 -17.42 -4.82 4.20
N ILE A 236 -17.54 -4.28 2.99
CA ILE A 236 -18.62 -4.60 2.06
C ILE A 236 -18.26 -5.76 1.14
N ASN A 237 -19.25 -6.34 0.46
CA ASN A 237 -19.03 -7.44 -0.48
C ASN A 237 -19.43 -7.01 -1.92
N THR A 238 -18.61 -7.37 -2.90
CA THR A 238 -18.78 -7.03 -4.33
C THR A 238 -19.42 -8.13 -5.18
N THR A 239 -20.02 -9.17 -4.58
CA THR A 239 -20.54 -10.37 -5.29
C THR A 239 -21.62 -10.01 -6.31
N GLU A 240 -22.47 -9.01 -6.03
CA GLU A 240 -23.48 -8.57 -6.99
C GLU A 240 -22.83 -7.89 -8.21
N LEU A 241 -21.74 -7.15 -7.98
CA LEU A 241 -21.00 -6.45 -9.04
C LEU A 241 -20.25 -7.44 -9.93
N THR A 242 -19.50 -8.39 -9.36
CA THR A 242 -18.80 -9.43 -10.15
C THR A 242 -19.78 -10.25 -10.99
N ARG A 243 -20.91 -10.67 -10.39
CA ARG A 243 -21.97 -11.36 -11.14
C ARG A 243 -22.56 -10.51 -12.27
N SER A 244 -22.64 -9.19 -12.10
CA SER A 244 -23.18 -8.29 -13.12
C SER A 244 -22.28 -8.17 -14.35
N PHE A 245 -20.98 -8.38 -14.20
CA PHE A 245 -20.03 -8.52 -15.33
C PHE A 245 -20.13 -9.87 -16.04
N GLY A 246 -20.94 -10.80 -15.52
CA GLY A 246 -21.06 -12.15 -16.04
C GLY A 246 -19.97 -13.09 -15.54
N TRP A 247 -19.16 -12.67 -14.57
CA TRP A 247 -18.16 -13.51 -13.92
C TRP A 247 -18.85 -14.57 -13.04
N ASP A 248 -18.44 -15.82 -13.20
CA ASP A 248 -18.82 -16.90 -12.31
C ASP A 248 -17.88 -17.00 -11.09
N THR A 249 -18.07 -18.02 -10.25
CA THR A 249 -17.20 -18.23 -9.08
C THR A 249 -15.77 -18.57 -9.45
N VAL A 250 -15.51 -19.10 -10.65
CA VAL A 250 -14.16 -19.46 -11.13
C VAL A 250 -13.43 -18.20 -11.63
N ASP A 251 -14.14 -17.32 -12.34
CA ASP A 251 -13.61 -16.03 -12.79
C ASP A 251 -13.20 -15.13 -11.61
N GLY A 252 -13.88 -15.24 -10.45
CA GLY A 252 -13.51 -14.54 -9.21
C GLY A 252 -12.15 -14.95 -8.61
N PHE A 253 -11.57 -16.05 -9.08
CA PHE A 253 -10.20 -16.49 -8.76
C PHE A 253 -9.18 -16.16 -9.85
N MET A 254 -9.60 -15.57 -10.98
CA MET A 254 -8.69 -15.11 -12.02
C MET A 254 -8.12 -13.74 -11.66
N GLN A 255 -6.80 -13.63 -11.69
CA GLN A 255 -6.11 -12.36 -11.59
C GLN A 255 -6.21 -11.63 -12.93
N HIS A 256 -6.66 -10.38 -12.89
CA HIS A 256 -6.70 -9.50 -14.05
C HIS A 256 -5.83 -8.28 -13.82
N ASP A 257 -5.44 -7.67 -14.95
CA ASP A 257 -4.75 -6.40 -14.92
C ASP A 257 -5.72 -5.27 -14.53
N VAL A 258 -5.31 -4.41 -13.60
CA VAL A 258 -6.18 -3.31 -13.14
C VAL A 258 -6.42 -2.25 -14.21
N GLN A 259 -5.50 -2.06 -15.16
CA GLN A 259 -5.67 -1.16 -16.29
C GLN A 259 -6.72 -1.71 -17.27
N GLU A 260 -6.67 -3.01 -17.58
CA GLU A 260 -7.67 -3.67 -18.42
C GLU A 260 -9.05 -3.58 -17.80
N PHE A 261 -9.17 -3.91 -16.51
CA PHE A 261 -10.44 -3.81 -15.78
C PHE A 261 -10.96 -2.36 -15.74
N SER A 262 -10.09 -1.37 -15.54
CA SER A 262 -10.48 0.04 -15.59
C SER A 262 -11.07 0.43 -16.94
N ARG A 263 -10.48 -0.03 -18.05
CA ARG A 263 -10.98 0.28 -19.39
C ARG A 263 -12.36 -0.34 -19.61
N ILE A 264 -12.51 -1.62 -19.30
CA ILE A 264 -13.78 -2.36 -19.42
C ILE A 264 -14.88 -1.71 -18.58
N LEU A 265 -14.58 -1.32 -17.35
CA LEU A 265 -15.52 -0.67 -16.45
C LEU A 265 -15.98 0.68 -17.01
N LEU A 266 -15.05 1.56 -17.42
CA LEU A 266 -15.38 2.89 -17.91
C LEU A 266 -16.17 2.85 -19.23
N GLU A 267 -15.80 1.97 -20.17
CA GLU A 267 -16.53 1.79 -21.44
C GLU A 267 -17.95 1.24 -21.22
N ASN A 268 -18.12 0.31 -20.27
CA ASN A 268 -19.43 -0.22 -19.91
C ASN A 268 -20.31 0.88 -19.32
N LEU A 269 -19.77 1.67 -18.38
CA LEU A 269 -20.49 2.76 -17.75
C LEU A 269 -20.86 3.86 -18.74
N GLU A 270 -19.94 4.23 -19.64
CA GLU A 270 -20.22 5.22 -20.69
C GLU A 270 -21.42 4.79 -21.54
N THR A 271 -21.45 3.52 -21.96
CA THR A 271 -22.60 2.97 -22.71
C THR A 271 -23.91 3.04 -21.91
N LYS A 272 -23.87 2.82 -20.60
CA LYS A 272 -25.05 2.89 -19.71
C LYS A 272 -25.47 4.33 -19.38
N MET A 273 -24.56 5.29 -19.46
CA MET A 273 -24.82 6.71 -19.23
C MET A 273 -25.39 7.42 -20.46
N LYS A 274 -25.29 6.84 -21.67
CA LYS A 274 -25.85 7.42 -22.90
C LYS A 274 -27.35 7.69 -22.81
N ASN A 275 -27.76 8.89 -23.23
CA ASN A 275 -29.14 9.40 -23.17
C ASN A 275 -29.70 9.53 -21.74
N THR A 276 -28.84 9.76 -20.75
CA THR A 276 -29.22 9.95 -19.35
C THR A 276 -28.69 11.30 -18.83
N PRO A 277 -29.08 11.77 -17.63
CA PRO A 277 -28.46 12.96 -17.03
C PRO A 277 -26.93 12.84 -16.85
N ALA A 278 -26.44 11.60 -16.73
CA ALA A 278 -25.02 11.30 -16.59
C ALA A 278 -24.25 11.25 -17.93
N ASP A 279 -24.90 11.49 -19.07
CA ASP A 279 -24.29 11.36 -20.39
C ASP A 279 -23.05 12.27 -20.54
N GLY A 280 -22.01 11.73 -21.19
CA GLY A 280 -20.69 12.35 -21.35
C GLY A 280 -19.90 12.53 -20.06
N SER A 281 -20.33 12.02 -18.90
CA SER A 281 -19.59 12.21 -17.64
C SER A 281 -18.23 11.52 -17.67
N ILE A 282 -18.15 10.32 -18.25
CA ILE A 282 -16.88 9.59 -18.42
C ILE A 282 -15.94 10.38 -19.33
N GLU A 283 -16.43 10.83 -20.48
CA GLU A 283 -15.67 11.66 -21.43
C GLU A 283 -15.14 12.94 -20.76
N ARG A 284 -16.00 13.65 -20.01
CA ARG A 284 -15.60 14.88 -19.31
C ARG A 284 -14.55 14.66 -18.23
N LEU A 285 -14.58 13.51 -17.54
CA LEU A 285 -13.71 13.25 -16.38
C LEU A 285 -12.38 12.61 -16.78
N PHE A 286 -12.39 11.63 -17.69
CA PHE A 286 -11.24 10.74 -17.92
C PHE A 286 -10.66 10.82 -19.34
N VAL A 287 -11.32 11.48 -20.30
CA VAL A 287 -10.88 11.44 -21.71
C VAL A 287 -10.02 12.65 -22.08
N GLY A 288 -8.76 12.38 -22.40
CA GLY A 288 -7.84 13.30 -23.04
C GLY A 288 -7.80 13.13 -24.56
N LYS A 289 -7.08 14.01 -25.25
CA LYS A 289 -6.86 13.96 -26.70
C LYS A 289 -5.38 14.02 -27.02
N MET A 290 -4.94 13.16 -27.93
CA MET A 290 -3.59 13.19 -28.47
C MET A 290 -3.59 13.03 -29.98
N LYS A 291 -2.59 13.62 -30.64
CA LYS A 291 -2.35 13.52 -32.07
C LYS A 291 -1.11 12.65 -32.31
N SER A 292 -1.29 11.50 -32.95
CA SER A 292 -0.19 10.71 -33.51
C SER A 292 0.11 11.21 -34.91
N PHE A 293 1.38 11.42 -35.25
CA PHE A 293 1.79 11.85 -36.58
C PHE A 293 2.95 11.02 -37.12
N ILE A 294 3.00 10.90 -38.45
CA ILE A 294 4.11 10.32 -39.20
C ILE A 294 4.42 11.30 -40.33
N LYS A 295 5.62 11.89 -40.29
CA LYS A 295 6.09 12.88 -41.26
C LYS A 295 7.28 12.34 -42.03
N CYS A 296 7.15 12.21 -43.35
CA CYS A 296 8.25 11.74 -44.18
C CYS A 296 9.40 12.77 -44.20
N ILE A 297 10.63 12.28 -44.29
CA ILE A 297 11.84 13.12 -44.28
C ILE A 297 12.17 13.61 -45.69
N ASP A 298 12.10 12.70 -46.66
CA ASP A 298 12.57 12.93 -48.03
C ASP A 298 11.46 13.40 -48.99
N VAL A 299 10.20 13.34 -48.56
CA VAL A 299 9.02 13.75 -49.33
C VAL A 299 8.07 14.58 -48.48
N GLU A 300 7.33 15.51 -49.12
CA GLU A 300 6.35 16.37 -48.46
C GLU A 300 5.03 15.62 -48.21
N TYR A 301 5.08 14.64 -47.30
CA TYR A 301 3.94 13.83 -46.89
C TYR A 301 3.87 13.73 -45.36
N GLU A 302 2.72 14.04 -44.77
CA GLU A 302 2.41 13.86 -43.35
C GLU A 302 1.07 13.14 -43.21
N SER A 303 1.07 12.06 -42.45
CA SER A 303 -0.15 11.41 -41.97
C SER A 303 -0.31 11.74 -40.50
N SER A 304 -1.51 12.12 -40.08
CA SER A 304 -1.78 12.33 -38.67
C SER A 304 -3.21 11.94 -38.28
N ARG A 305 -3.37 11.51 -37.04
CA ARG A 305 -4.64 11.06 -36.49
C ARG A 305 -4.77 11.56 -35.06
N VAL A 306 -5.91 12.18 -34.77
CA VAL A 306 -6.30 12.55 -33.41
C VAL A 306 -7.08 11.38 -32.80
N GLU A 307 -6.68 10.96 -31.62
CA GLU A 307 -7.26 9.85 -30.88
C GLU A 307 -7.55 10.27 -29.44
N ASP A 308 -8.64 9.75 -28.91
CA ASP A 308 -9.01 9.91 -27.51
C ASP A 308 -8.26 8.88 -26.67
N PHE A 309 -7.92 9.24 -25.42
CA PHE A 309 -7.29 8.34 -24.47
C PHE A 309 -7.89 8.45 -23.08
N TYR A 310 -7.97 7.31 -22.39
CA TYR A 310 -8.48 7.19 -21.02
C TYR A 310 -7.35 6.99 -19.99
N ASP A 311 -6.19 6.54 -20.46
CA ASP A 311 -4.99 6.32 -19.66
C ASP A 311 -3.75 6.54 -20.53
N ILE A 312 -2.63 6.87 -19.89
CA ILE A 312 -1.32 6.99 -20.53
C ILE A 312 -0.43 5.90 -19.97
N GLN A 313 0.09 5.06 -20.85
CA GLN A 313 0.98 3.97 -20.47
C GLN A 313 2.44 4.41 -20.57
N LEU A 314 3.08 4.64 -19.43
CA LEU A 314 4.44 5.15 -19.31
C LEU A 314 5.44 4.00 -19.24
N ASN A 315 6.51 4.12 -20.04
CA ASN A 315 7.64 3.21 -19.95
C ASN A 315 8.40 3.48 -18.64
N VAL A 316 8.67 2.43 -17.88
CA VAL A 316 9.46 2.50 -16.64
C VAL A 316 10.93 2.16 -16.89
N VAL A 317 11.21 1.27 -17.86
CA VAL A 317 12.57 0.90 -18.24
C VAL A 317 13.32 2.13 -18.73
N ASP A 318 14.54 2.30 -18.23
CA ASP A 318 15.43 3.42 -18.54
C ASP A 318 14.88 4.82 -18.20
N CYS A 319 13.79 4.90 -17.42
CA CYS A 319 13.21 6.15 -16.94
C CYS A 319 13.30 6.23 -15.41
N PRO A 320 13.97 7.24 -14.83
CA PRO A 320 14.05 7.37 -13.38
C PRO A 320 12.73 7.85 -12.73
N ASP A 321 11.88 8.54 -13.49
CA ASP A 321 10.67 9.17 -12.96
C ASP A 321 9.60 9.40 -14.04
N VAL A 322 8.40 9.82 -13.58
CA VAL A 322 7.25 10.15 -14.44
C VAL A 322 7.59 11.17 -15.51
N LYS A 323 8.40 12.19 -15.19
CA LYS A 323 8.69 13.27 -16.14
C LYS A 323 9.59 12.76 -17.27
N ALA A 324 10.59 11.95 -16.95
CA ALA A 324 11.45 11.29 -17.93
C ALA A 324 10.63 10.39 -18.87
N SER A 325 9.65 9.64 -18.35
CA SER A 325 8.77 8.82 -19.19
C SER A 325 7.89 9.67 -20.12
N PHE A 326 7.39 10.83 -19.67
CA PHE A 326 6.67 11.74 -20.56
C PHE A 326 7.58 12.32 -21.66
N GLN A 327 8.83 12.67 -21.33
CA GLN A 327 9.82 13.12 -22.31
C GLN A 327 10.11 12.05 -23.36
N GLN A 328 10.28 10.80 -22.92
CA GLN A 328 10.43 9.67 -23.84
C GLN A 328 9.17 9.44 -24.67
N TYR A 329 7.97 9.59 -24.08
CA TYR A 329 6.69 9.35 -24.77
C TYR A 329 6.47 10.31 -25.95
N VAL A 330 6.87 11.57 -25.82
CA VAL A 330 6.74 12.58 -26.89
C VAL A 330 7.96 12.67 -27.81
N GLN A 331 9.01 11.87 -27.55
CA GLN A 331 10.20 11.86 -28.37
C GLN A 331 9.89 11.32 -29.77
N GLU A 332 10.36 12.03 -30.81
CA GLU A 332 10.21 11.56 -32.18
C GLU A 332 11.08 10.32 -32.43
N GLU A 333 10.46 9.25 -32.91
CA GLU A 333 11.13 8.03 -33.37
C GLU A 333 11.40 8.15 -34.86
N THR A 334 12.61 7.79 -35.29
CA THR A 334 12.95 7.72 -36.72
C THR A 334 12.62 6.32 -37.23
N MET A 335 11.85 6.27 -38.31
CA MET A 335 11.46 5.06 -39.05
C MET A 335 12.36 4.96 -40.29
N ASP A 336 13.41 4.14 -40.22
CA ASP A 336 14.38 3.92 -41.29
C ASP A 336 14.77 2.43 -41.45
N GLY A 337 15.59 2.13 -42.46
CA GLY A 337 16.05 0.77 -42.72
C GLY A 337 14.92 -0.22 -42.99
N GLU A 338 14.84 -1.28 -42.18
CA GLU A 338 13.77 -2.29 -42.26
C GLU A 338 12.42 -1.78 -41.71
N ASN A 339 12.41 -0.67 -40.95
CA ASN A 339 11.23 -0.10 -40.31
C ASN A 339 10.66 1.12 -41.08
N GLN A 340 10.99 1.27 -42.37
CA GLN A 340 10.48 2.37 -43.21
C GLN A 340 8.95 2.41 -43.27
N TYR A 341 8.40 3.63 -43.34
CA TYR A 341 6.97 3.86 -43.42
C TYR A 341 6.46 3.71 -44.85
N MET A 342 5.38 2.95 -45.06
CA MET A 342 4.70 2.85 -46.35
C MET A 342 3.77 4.05 -46.55
N ALA A 343 4.29 5.11 -47.14
CA ALA A 343 3.55 6.34 -47.42
C ALA A 343 2.64 6.17 -48.65
N GLU A 344 1.37 6.56 -48.49
CA GLU A 344 0.38 6.46 -49.56
C GLU A 344 0.82 7.29 -50.78
N GLY A 345 0.94 6.65 -51.95
CA GLY A 345 1.40 7.29 -53.17
C GLY A 345 2.92 7.50 -53.28
N HIS A 346 3.69 7.22 -52.23
CA HIS A 346 5.14 7.46 -52.18
C HIS A 346 6.00 6.22 -51.86
N GLY A 347 5.39 5.08 -51.56
CA GLY A 347 6.09 3.84 -51.26
C GLY A 347 6.79 3.86 -49.90
N LEU A 348 7.83 3.03 -49.71
CA LEU A 348 8.62 3.01 -48.48
C LEU A 348 9.47 4.28 -48.36
N GLN A 349 9.32 4.98 -47.24
CA GLN A 349 9.97 6.25 -46.97
C GLN A 349 10.56 6.27 -45.56
N ASN A 350 11.66 7.00 -45.40
CA ASN A 350 12.14 7.36 -44.08
C ASN A 350 11.18 8.40 -43.49
N ALA A 351 10.75 8.20 -42.25
CA ALA A 351 9.78 9.08 -41.61
C ALA A 351 10.11 9.32 -40.14
N ARG A 352 9.53 10.37 -39.57
CA ARG A 352 9.52 10.62 -38.13
C ARG A 352 8.13 10.37 -37.60
N LYS A 353 8.02 9.54 -36.59
CA LYS A 353 6.79 9.25 -35.88
C LYS A 353 6.84 9.92 -34.51
N GLY A 354 5.75 10.54 -34.10
CA GLY A 354 5.66 11.16 -32.78
C GLY A 354 4.23 11.27 -32.29
N VAL A 355 4.09 11.66 -31.03
CA VAL A 355 2.82 11.89 -30.36
C VAL A 355 2.84 13.27 -29.72
N ILE A 356 1.73 13.99 -29.85
CA ILE A 356 1.51 15.32 -29.27
C ILE A 356 0.25 15.26 -28.42
N PHE A 357 0.32 15.65 -27.15
CA PHE A 357 -0.90 15.78 -26.35
C PHE A 357 -1.61 17.09 -26.68
N GLU A 358 -2.88 17.00 -27.09
CA GLU A 358 -3.72 18.15 -27.36
C GLU A 358 -4.47 18.62 -26.11
N ARG A 359 -4.88 17.68 -25.26
CA ARG A 359 -5.60 17.97 -24.01
C ARG A 359 -5.45 16.83 -23.01
N PHE A 360 -5.12 17.12 -21.77
CA PHE A 360 -5.20 16.14 -20.68
C PHE A 360 -6.57 16.16 -19.96
N PRO A 361 -7.03 15.02 -19.42
CA PRO A 361 -8.31 14.93 -18.71
C PRO A 361 -8.24 15.50 -17.28
N PRO A 362 -9.37 15.89 -16.66
CA PRO A 362 -9.43 16.28 -15.24
C PRO A 362 -8.95 15.19 -14.27
N VAL A 363 -9.23 13.92 -14.58
CA VAL A 363 -8.73 12.74 -13.86
C VAL A 363 -7.78 12.00 -14.77
N LEU A 364 -6.49 12.03 -14.41
CA LEU A 364 -5.42 11.46 -15.22
C LEU A 364 -5.00 10.11 -14.64
N HIS A 365 -5.18 9.05 -15.44
CA HIS A 365 -4.68 7.72 -15.16
C HIS A 365 -3.33 7.49 -15.85
N LEU A 366 -2.29 7.22 -15.05
CA LEU A 366 -0.97 6.86 -15.54
C LEU A 366 -0.70 5.40 -15.20
N HIS A 367 -0.58 4.57 -16.22
CA HIS A 367 -0.21 3.16 -16.08
C HIS A 367 1.31 3.01 -16.21
N LEU A 368 1.95 2.46 -15.21
CA LEU A 368 3.39 2.22 -15.22
C LEU A 368 3.65 0.84 -15.82
N LYS A 369 4.26 0.77 -17.02
CA LYS A 369 4.57 -0.48 -17.72
C LYS A 369 5.68 -1.26 -17.02
N ARG A 370 5.35 -1.84 -15.87
CA ARG A 370 6.24 -2.68 -15.07
C ARG A 370 6.23 -4.14 -15.48
N PHE A 371 5.43 -4.53 -16.46
CA PHE A 371 5.52 -5.88 -17.04
C PHE A 371 6.05 -5.77 -18.47
N HIS A 372 7.15 -6.45 -18.73
CA HIS A 372 7.79 -6.46 -20.05
C HIS A 372 8.15 -7.89 -20.45
N TYR A 373 8.05 -8.16 -21.74
CA TYR A 373 8.45 -9.44 -22.30
C TYR A 373 9.94 -9.41 -22.62
N ASN A 374 10.74 -10.19 -21.88
CA ASN A 374 12.15 -10.36 -22.18
C ASN A 374 12.31 -11.38 -23.31
N ALA A 375 12.60 -10.89 -24.51
CA ALA A 375 12.77 -11.72 -25.70
C ALA A 375 13.98 -12.67 -25.63
N VAL A 376 15.01 -12.33 -24.84
CA VAL A 376 16.20 -13.19 -24.68
C VAL A 376 15.86 -14.43 -23.87
N ASP A 377 15.15 -14.24 -22.77
CA ASP A 377 14.80 -15.32 -21.84
C ASP A 377 13.45 -15.97 -22.17
N ASN A 378 12.70 -15.43 -23.16
CA ASN A 378 11.35 -15.84 -23.54
C ASN A 378 10.38 -15.91 -22.35
N VAL A 379 10.46 -14.92 -21.46
CA VAL A 379 9.62 -14.83 -20.26
C VAL A 379 9.12 -13.42 -20.05
N MET A 380 7.90 -13.30 -19.53
CA MET A 380 7.44 -12.05 -18.94
C MET A 380 8.21 -11.80 -17.65
N VAL A 381 8.60 -10.55 -17.42
CA VAL A 381 9.27 -10.13 -16.18
C VAL A 381 8.61 -8.89 -15.60
N LYS A 382 8.55 -8.84 -14.28
CA LYS A 382 8.17 -7.64 -13.54
C LYS A 382 9.40 -6.76 -13.29
N ILE A 383 9.31 -5.49 -13.68
CA ILE A 383 10.30 -4.44 -13.49
C ILE A 383 10.07 -3.84 -12.11
N ASN A 384 10.95 -4.19 -11.19
CA ASN A 384 10.91 -3.71 -9.81
C ASN A 384 11.87 -2.53 -9.55
N ASP A 385 12.47 -1.99 -10.61
CA ASP A 385 13.42 -0.88 -10.55
C ASP A 385 12.77 0.37 -9.94
N ARG A 386 13.60 1.17 -9.25
CA ARG A 386 13.18 2.44 -8.65
C ARG A 386 12.69 3.39 -9.74
N TYR A 387 11.49 3.91 -9.54
CA TYR A 387 10.83 4.86 -10.41
C TYR A 387 10.03 5.83 -9.56
N GLU A 388 10.36 7.11 -9.67
CA GLU A 388 9.81 8.14 -8.78
C GLU A 388 8.59 8.82 -9.40
N PHE A 389 7.63 9.15 -8.54
CA PHE A 389 6.44 9.92 -8.92
C PHE A 389 6.19 11.04 -7.89
N PRO A 390 5.96 12.28 -8.33
CA PRO A 390 5.84 13.42 -7.42
C PRO A 390 4.42 13.55 -6.86
N SER A 391 4.28 14.24 -5.72
CA SER A 391 2.95 14.60 -5.20
C SER A 391 2.22 15.62 -6.07
N THR A 392 2.95 16.47 -6.79
CA THR A 392 2.43 17.44 -7.77
C THR A 392 3.15 17.26 -9.10
N LEU A 393 2.39 17.11 -10.18
CA LEU A 393 2.90 16.86 -11.53
C LEU A 393 2.47 17.99 -12.47
N CYS A 394 3.42 18.67 -13.10
CA CYS A 394 3.15 19.69 -14.12
C CYS A 394 3.38 19.12 -15.51
N LEU A 395 2.35 19.11 -16.35
CA LEU A 395 2.38 18.57 -17.72
C LEU A 395 2.22 19.63 -18.80
N ASN A 396 2.27 20.92 -18.43
CA ASN A 396 2.12 22.04 -19.36
C ASN A 396 3.06 21.96 -20.56
N GLU A 397 4.30 21.48 -20.36
CA GLU A 397 5.30 21.40 -21.43
C GLU A 397 5.00 20.32 -22.48
N PHE A 398 4.13 19.36 -22.17
CA PHE A 398 3.78 18.25 -23.06
C PHE A 398 2.45 18.48 -23.80
N CYS A 399 1.70 19.53 -23.47
CA CYS A 399 0.40 19.83 -24.06
C CYS A 399 0.44 21.04 -25.00
N THR A 400 -0.24 20.96 -26.13
CA THR A 400 -0.37 22.09 -27.06
C THR A 400 -1.46 23.08 -26.68
N ASP A 401 -2.45 22.64 -25.91
CA ASP A 401 -3.46 23.54 -25.36
C ASP A 401 -2.85 24.42 -24.27
N THR A 402 -2.83 25.72 -24.53
CA THR A 402 -2.30 26.75 -23.62
C THR A 402 -3.42 27.55 -22.94
N SER A 403 -4.69 27.17 -23.15
CA SER A 403 -5.84 27.87 -22.57
C SER A 403 -6.03 27.60 -21.07
N GLN A 404 -5.41 26.56 -20.53
CA GLN A 404 -5.50 26.16 -19.13
C GLN A 404 -4.19 25.55 -18.61
N GLU A 405 -4.05 25.49 -17.30
CA GLU A 405 -2.91 24.85 -16.65
C GLU A 405 -3.17 23.35 -16.38
N TYR A 406 -2.21 22.53 -16.81
CA TYR A 406 -2.13 21.09 -16.61
C TYR A 406 -1.21 20.75 -15.44
N THR A 407 -1.51 21.34 -14.27
CA THR A 407 -0.90 20.93 -13.00
C THR A 407 -1.83 19.99 -12.26
N TYR A 408 -1.29 18.86 -11.82
CA TYR A 408 -2.04 17.78 -11.18
C TYR A 408 -1.53 17.51 -9.77
N GLN A 409 -2.44 17.04 -8.91
CA GLN A 409 -2.16 16.54 -7.56
C GLN A 409 -2.34 15.02 -7.55
N LEU A 410 -1.37 14.29 -7.01
CA LEU A 410 -1.50 12.84 -6.81
C LEU A 410 -2.64 12.56 -5.84
N GLN A 411 -3.55 11.67 -6.25
CA GLN A 411 -4.73 11.30 -5.46
C GLN A 411 -4.73 9.82 -5.07
N SER A 412 -4.33 8.91 -5.96
CA SER A 412 -4.20 7.49 -5.62
C SER A 412 -2.94 6.87 -6.22
N VAL A 413 -2.37 5.92 -5.48
CA VAL A 413 -1.32 5.01 -5.91
C VAL A 413 -1.86 3.59 -5.79
N LEU A 414 -2.13 2.95 -6.92
CA LEU A 414 -2.46 1.53 -6.94
C LEU A 414 -1.16 0.75 -6.98
N VAL A 415 -0.96 -0.11 -5.99
CA VAL A 415 0.29 -0.83 -5.73
C VAL A 415 0.08 -2.31 -6.01
N HIS A 416 1.06 -2.92 -6.66
CA HIS A 416 1.13 -4.37 -6.86
C HIS A 416 2.30 -4.95 -6.06
N SER A 417 1.98 -5.85 -5.13
CA SER A 417 2.94 -6.65 -4.37
C SER A 417 3.00 -8.07 -4.92
N GLY A 418 4.17 -8.53 -5.33
CA GLY A 418 4.39 -9.87 -5.87
C GLY A 418 4.82 -9.86 -7.34
N ASP A 419 4.82 -11.05 -7.93
CA ASP A 419 5.30 -11.34 -9.28
C ASP A 419 4.12 -11.75 -10.20
N LEU A 420 4.42 -12.24 -11.41
CA LEU A 420 3.44 -12.58 -12.44
C LEU A 420 2.46 -13.69 -12.03
N ASP A 421 2.92 -14.69 -11.27
CA ASP A 421 2.13 -15.88 -10.92
C ASP A 421 1.33 -15.70 -9.61
N SER A 422 1.71 -14.71 -8.80
CA SER A 422 1.10 -14.46 -7.50
C SER A 422 1.37 -13.02 -7.08
N GLY A 423 0.30 -12.24 -7.00
CA GLY A 423 0.34 -10.87 -6.55
C GLY A 423 -0.86 -10.46 -5.73
N HIS A 424 -0.72 -9.32 -5.08
CA HIS A 424 -1.77 -8.67 -4.30
C HIS A 424 -1.80 -7.18 -4.63
N TYR A 425 -3.00 -6.67 -4.90
CA TYR A 425 -3.25 -5.27 -5.18
C TYR A 425 -3.86 -4.57 -3.98
N PHE A 426 -3.40 -3.35 -3.72
CA PHE A 426 -4.03 -2.44 -2.77
C PHE A 426 -3.91 -1.01 -3.30
N ALA A 427 -4.70 -0.09 -2.73
CA ALA A 427 -4.63 1.32 -3.09
C ALA A 427 -4.19 2.16 -1.90
N ILE A 428 -3.31 3.14 -2.13
CA ILE A 428 -3.02 4.20 -1.17
C ILE A 428 -3.66 5.47 -1.72
N ILE A 429 -4.60 6.05 -0.98
CA ILE A 429 -5.51 7.09 -1.48
C ILE A 429 -5.49 8.30 -0.54
N HIS A 430 -5.54 9.48 -1.15
CA HIS A 430 -5.78 10.77 -0.52
C HIS A 430 -7.22 11.23 -0.85
N PRO A 431 -8.21 10.82 -0.05
CA PRO A 431 -9.64 10.92 -0.41
C PRO A 431 -10.25 12.32 -0.26
N GLY A 432 -9.54 13.26 0.37
CA GLY A 432 -10.06 14.59 0.69
C GLY A 432 -9.10 15.71 0.34
N LYS A 433 -9.32 16.88 0.95
CA LYS A 433 -8.41 18.04 0.87
C LYS A 433 -7.39 18.10 2.01
N GLU A 434 -7.60 17.30 3.06
CA GLU A 434 -6.65 17.16 4.15
C GLU A 434 -5.45 16.33 3.70
N GLU A 435 -4.24 16.64 4.18
CA GLU A 435 -2.99 15.93 3.84
C GLU A 435 -2.86 14.53 4.49
N LYS A 436 -3.96 13.77 4.57
CA LYS A 436 -3.98 12.42 5.14
C LYS A 436 -4.11 11.37 4.05
N TRP A 437 -3.26 10.37 4.14
CA TRP A 437 -3.25 9.21 3.26
C TRP A 437 -3.75 7.98 4.00
N PHE A 438 -4.48 7.14 3.26
CA PHE A 438 -4.96 5.86 3.78
C PHE A 438 -4.63 4.75 2.80
N LYS A 439 -4.17 3.61 3.32
CA LYS A 439 -4.04 2.36 2.58
C LYS A 439 -5.33 1.58 2.69
N PHE A 440 -5.95 1.33 1.55
CA PHE A 440 -7.12 0.49 1.33
C PHE A 440 -6.63 -0.89 0.88
N ASP A 441 -6.55 -1.81 1.82
CA ASP A 441 -6.06 -3.17 1.66
C ASP A 441 -7.21 -4.14 1.93
N ASP A 442 -7.99 -4.41 0.89
CA ASP A 442 -9.26 -5.14 0.96
C ASP A 442 -10.14 -4.67 2.11
N GLU A 443 -10.29 -5.48 3.17
CA GLU A 443 -11.18 -5.22 4.30
C GLU A 443 -10.68 -4.11 5.24
N PHE A 444 -9.38 -3.82 5.19
CA PHE A 444 -8.73 -2.90 6.11
C PHE A 444 -8.43 -1.56 5.43
N VAL A 445 -8.83 -0.49 6.09
CA VAL A 445 -8.43 0.87 5.71
C VAL A 445 -7.63 1.45 6.85
N ILE A 446 -6.36 1.75 6.60
CA ILE A 446 -5.42 2.21 7.64
C ILE A 446 -4.75 3.52 7.23
N PRO A 447 -4.52 4.46 8.17
CA PRO A 447 -3.71 5.64 7.90
C PRO A 447 -2.27 5.25 7.59
N VAL A 448 -1.64 5.97 6.66
CA VAL A 448 -0.24 5.74 6.25
C VAL A 448 0.55 7.04 6.18
N THR A 449 1.86 6.92 6.32
CA THR A 449 2.80 8.04 6.23
C THR A 449 3.14 8.39 4.78
N GLN A 450 3.69 9.58 4.57
CA GLN A 450 4.21 10.00 3.27
C GLN A 450 5.33 9.06 2.76
N THR A 451 6.20 8.58 3.65
CA THR A 451 7.23 7.58 3.31
C THR A 451 6.61 6.30 2.76
N GLU A 452 5.53 5.81 3.37
CA GLU A 452 4.79 4.63 2.90
C GLU A 452 4.06 4.86 1.57
N VAL A 453 3.70 6.11 1.23
CA VAL A 453 3.07 6.46 -0.04
C VAL A 453 4.12 6.52 -1.16
N PHE A 454 5.26 7.15 -0.89
CA PHE A 454 6.28 7.47 -1.89
C PHE A 454 7.44 6.47 -1.88
N GLU A 455 8.34 6.57 -0.89
CA GLU A 455 9.58 5.78 -0.84
C GLU A 455 9.36 4.27 -0.89
N ASP A 456 8.39 3.75 -0.13
CA ASP A 456 8.10 2.32 -0.10
C ASP A 456 7.46 1.79 -1.40
N ASN A 457 7.01 2.67 -2.32
CA ASN A 457 6.37 2.28 -3.58
C ASN A 457 7.13 2.70 -4.84
N PHE A 458 8.27 3.38 -4.72
CA PHE A 458 9.12 3.70 -5.87
C PHE A 458 9.75 2.46 -6.50
N GLY A 459 9.95 1.39 -5.73
CA GLY A 459 10.67 0.19 -6.15
C GLY A 459 12.11 0.18 -5.65
N GLN A 460 12.96 -0.69 -6.20
CA GLN A 460 14.29 -0.98 -5.69
C GLN A 460 15.40 -0.20 -6.41
N THR A 461 16.32 0.36 -5.63
CA THR A 461 17.50 1.08 -6.13
C THR A 461 18.65 0.17 -6.57
N THR A 462 18.56 -1.14 -6.30
CA THR A 462 19.58 -2.13 -6.66
C THR A 462 18.91 -3.37 -7.22
N PRO A 463 19.38 -3.93 -8.35
CA PRO A 463 18.96 -5.26 -8.76
C PRO A 463 19.43 -6.23 -7.67
N ALA A 464 18.49 -6.83 -6.95
CA ALA A 464 18.82 -7.94 -6.06
C ALA A 464 19.60 -8.98 -6.88
N PRO A 465 20.81 -9.40 -6.47
CA PRO A 465 21.53 -10.44 -7.19
C PRO A 465 20.61 -11.66 -7.31
N ARG A 466 20.43 -12.20 -8.53
CA ARG A 466 19.59 -13.36 -8.87
C ARG A 466 20.00 -14.67 -8.16
N MET A 467 20.80 -14.62 -7.11
CA MET A 467 21.24 -15.78 -6.33
C MET A 467 20.90 -15.59 -4.85
N ALA A 468 20.13 -16.54 -4.34
CA ALA A 468 19.67 -16.68 -2.96
C ALA A 468 20.70 -16.23 -1.91
N LEU A 469 20.35 -15.21 -1.12
CA LEU A 469 20.92 -15.00 0.21
C LEU A 469 20.02 -15.71 1.23
N PRO A 470 20.52 -16.72 1.96
CA PRO A 470 19.73 -17.39 3.00
C PRO A 470 19.80 -16.59 4.31
N ALA A 471 19.22 -15.37 4.34
CA ALA A 471 19.07 -14.60 5.59
C ALA A 471 18.16 -13.35 5.48
N MET A 472 17.20 -13.27 4.54
CA MET A 472 16.21 -12.17 4.57
C MET A 472 14.94 -12.60 5.30
N SER A 473 14.41 -11.71 6.13
CA SER A 473 13.10 -11.91 6.76
C SER A 473 12.01 -12.00 5.67
N PRO A 474 10.94 -12.80 5.85
CA PRO A 474 9.86 -12.91 4.86
C PRO A 474 9.26 -11.54 4.47
N THR A 475 9.23 -10.60 5.42
CA THR A 475 8.75 -9.23 5.23
C THR A 475 9.65 -8.36 4.36
N ASP A 476 10.96 -8.61 4.34
CA ASP A 476 11.90 -7.86 3.50
C ASP A 476 11.93 -8.42 2.07
N ALA A 477 11.70 -9.72 1.91
CA ALA A 477 11.60 -10.36 0.60
C ALA A 477 10.35 -9.93 -0.17
N THR A 478 9.21 -9.70 0.49
CA THR A 478 7.97 -9.23 -0.16
C THR A 478 8.01 -7.75 -0.54
N LYS A 479 8.68 -6.90 0.25
CA LYS A 479 8.86 -5.46 -0.09
C LYS A 479 9.62 -5.27 -1.40
N ASN A 480 10.54 -6.17 -1.75
CA ASN A 480 11.27 -6.13 -3.01
C ASN A 480 10.33 -6.20 -4.24
N PHE A 481 9.18 -6.86 -4.12
CA PHE A 481 8.23 -7.02 -5.22
C PHE A 481 7.01 -6.11 -5.10
N THR A 482 7.09 -5.08 -4.25
CA THR A 482 6.00 -4.11 -4.02
C THR A 482 6.37 -2.77 -4.66
N ASN A 483 5.54 -2.29 -5.58
CA ASN A 483 5.73 -0.98 -6.21
C ASN A 483 4.44 -0.45 -6.81
N ALA A 484 4.40 0.87 -7.03
CA ALA A 484 3.32 1.53 -7.73
C ALA A 484 3.17 0.96 -9.14
N TYR A 485 1.93 0.64 -9.50
CA TYR A 485 1.54 0.07 -10.78
C TYR A 485 0.70 1.04 -11.61
N MET A 486 -0.21 1.77 -10.97
CA MET A 486 -1.04 2.78 -11.61
C MET A 486 -1.15 3.99 -10.68
N LEU A 487 -1.03 5.19 -11.25
CA LEU A 487 -1.14 6.45 -10.52
C LEU A 487 -2.37 7.20 -11.00
N VAL A 488 -3.11 7.78 -10.07
CA VAL A 488 -4.28 8.62 -10.35
C VAL A 488 -3.99 10.02 -9.87
N TYR A 489 -4.05 10.97 -10.81
CA TYR A 489 -3.78 12.38 -10.61
C TYR A 489 -5.05 13.20 -10.89
N LEU A 490 -5.34 14.19 -10.07
CA LEU A 490 -6.46 15.11 -10.26
C LEU A 490 -5.96 16.49 -10.66
N GLN A 491 -6.58 17.12 -11.65
CA GLN A 491 -6.20 18.45 -12.09
C GLN A 491 -6.43 19.46 -10.97
N LYS A 492 -5.39 20.19 -10.59
CA LYS A 492 -5.35 21.02 -9.38
C LYS A 492 -6.40 22.13 -9.40
N SER A 493 -6.64 22.74 -10.56
CA SER A 493 -7.67 23.77 -10.76
C SER A 493 -9.11 23.26 -10.59
N LEU A 494 -9.33 21.94 -10.69
CA LEU A 494 -10.65 21.31 -10.62
C LEU A 494 -10.88 20.51 -9.33
N LEU A 495 -9.92 20.48 -8.40
CA LEU A 495 -10.01 19.69 -7.16
C LEU A 495 -11.30 19.95 -6.37
N ASP A 496 -11.74 21.21 -6.28
CA ASP A 496 -12.96 21.59 -5.56
C ASP A 496 -14.22 20.96 -6.17
N SER A 497 -14.25 20.82 -7.49
CA SER A 497 -15.36 20.20 -8.22
C SER A 497 -15.26 18.67 -8.19
N LEU A 498 -14.05 18.12 -8.32
CA LEU A 498 -13.80 16.67 -8.38
C LEU A 498 -14.01 15.99 -7.02
N LEU A 499 -13.65 16.68 -5.93
CA LEU A 499 -13.75 16.19 -4.55
C LEU A 499 -14.88 16.87 -3.77
N HIS A 500 -15.86 17.47 -4.45
CA HIS A 500 -17.02 18.08 -3.79
C HIS A 500 -17.71 17.08 -2.85
N PRO A 501 -18.00 17.41 -1.59
CA PRO A 501 -18.62 16.48 -0.65
C PRO A 501 -19.94 15.92 -1.20
N VAL A 502 -20.10 14.60 -1.17
CA VAL A 502 -21.39 13.96 -1.48
C VAL A 502 -22.25 14.02 -0.23
N THR A 503 -23.48 14.50 -0.40
CA THR A 503 -24.45 14.62 0.69
C THR A 503 -25.53 13.56 0.55
N ASP A 504 -26.28 13.35 1.63
CA ASP A 504 -27.46 12.50 1.58
C ASP A 504 -28.41 12.93 0.45
N ALA A 505 -28.54 14.22 0.11
CA ALA A 505 -29.44 14.66 -0.96
C ALA A 505 -29.06 14.12 -2.35
N ASP A 506 -27.78 13.84 -2.58
CA ASP A 506 -27.25 13.36 -3.86
C ASP A 506 -27.48 11.85 -4.05
N ILE A 507 -27.71 11.12 -2.96
CA ILE A 507 -27.90 9.66 -2.98
C ILE A 507 -29.30 9.33 -3.52
N PRO A 508 -29.40 8.52 -4.60
CA PRO A 508 -30.68 8.11 -5.17
C PRO A 508 -31.60 7.44 -4.15
N VAL A 509 -32.88 7.83 -4.22
CA VAL A 509 -33.91 7.41 -3.27
C VAL A 509 -34.06 5.89 -3.19
N HIS A 510 -33.98 5.18 -4.33
CA HIS A 510 -34.13 3.72 -4.39
C HIS A 510 -33.07 2.95 -3.57
N LEU A 511 -31.87 3.51 -3.41
CA LEU A 511 -30.79 2.89 -2.63
C LEU A 511 -31.09 2.97 -1.12
N ARG A 512 -31.76 4.03 -0.66
CA ARG A 512 -32.06 4.23 0.77
C ARG A 512 -33.19 3.34 1.27
N PHE A 513 -34.17 3.03 0.42
CA PHE A 513 -35.32 2.20 0.80
C PHE A 513 -35.06 0.69 0.66
N GLY A 514 -34.16 0.25 -0.23
CA GLY A 514 -33.86 -1.16 -0.45
C GLY A 514 -33.31 -1.93 0.77
N GLN A 515 -32.69 -1.24 1.73
CA GLN A 515 -32.13 -1.87 2.94
C GLN A 515 -33.19 -2.22 4.00
N LYS A 516 -34.31 -1.47 4.09
CA LYS A 516 -35.35 -1.71 5.10
C LYS A 516 -36.13 -3.00 4.85
N ASP A 517 -36.22 -3.47 3.62
CA ASP A 517 -36.92 -4.71 3.27
C ASP A 517 -36.03 -5.96 3.31
N LEU A 518 -34.70 -5.81 3.23
CA LEU A 518 -33.75 -6.92 3.42
C LEU A 518 -33.69 -7.37 4.88
N ASN A 519 -33.71 -6.43 5.84
CA ASN A 519 -33.70 -6.75 7.27
C ASN A 519 -35.04 -7.30 7.80
N LYS A 520 -36.13 -7.20 7.04
CA LYS A 520 -37.45 -7.76 7.43
C LYS A 520 -37.66 -9.21 7.03
N LYS A 521 -36.81 -9.79 6.17
CA LYS A 521 -36.96 -11.19 5.72
C LYS A 521 -36.40 -12.24 6.69
N CYS A 522 -35.81 -11.85 7.82
CA CYS A 522 -35.27 -12.79 8.83
C CYS A 522 -36.21 -13.13 10.00
N TRP A 523 -37.50 -12.75 9.98
CA TRP A 523 -38.44 -13.06 11.07
C TRP A 523 -39.79 -13.64 10.61
N ILE A 524 -39.81 -14.38 9.50
CA ILE A 524 -40.94 -15.27 9.16
C ILE A 524 -40.39 -16.57 8.57
N MET A 525 -40.01 -17.49 9.44
CA MET A 525 -40.31 -18.92 9.30
C MET A 525 -40.36 -19.54 10.69
#